data_AF-A0A849TYN3-F1
#
_entry.id   AF-A0A849TYN3-F1
#
_cell.length_a   1.000
_cell.length_b   1.000
_cell.length_c   1.000
_cell.angle_alpha   90.00
_cell.angle_beta   90.00
_cell.angle_gamma   90.00
#
_symmetry.space_group_name_H-M   'P 1'
#
loop_
_entity.id
_entity.type
_entity.pdbx_description
1 polymer ?
#
loop_
_entity_poly.entity_id
_entity_poly.type
_entity_poly.pdbx_seq_one_letter_code
_entity_poly.pdbx_strand_id
1 'polypeptide(L)'
;MVDFGGSLKIAFDDMNGADGNIAWVTGNSSNGGNTTADLNTTVEALYLAGTNGEGVLNGDLLRATTVANEFNAEFNITASSGQDALLVVNATNSNRFAVYSYLESGNGAEIQGTELRLIGVFDSNGDVATSQLNFI
;
A
#
# COMPACT_ATOMS: atom_id res chain seq x y z
N MET A 1 -0.62 0.47 16.72
CA MET A 1 -0.66 1.66 15.86
C MET A 1 0.69 1.78 15.18
N VAL A 2 0.72 2.17 13.92
CA VAL A 2 1.94 2.48 13.16
C VAL A 2 1.87 3.96 12.77
N ASP A 3 2.78 4.75 13.32
CA ASP A 3 2.81 6.19 13.09
C ASP A 3 4.01 6.57 12.21
N PHE A 4 3.75 7.26 11.12
CA PHE A 4 4.75 7.76 10.17
C PHE A 4 5.01 9.24 10.45
N GLY A 5 6.22 9.57 10.88
CA GLY A 5 6.61 10.95 11.15
C GLY A 5 7.82 11.40 10.32
N GLY A 6 8.18 12.67 10.50
CA GLY A 6 9.37 13.25 9.88
C GLY A 6 9.39 13.09 8.35
N SER A 7 10.48 12.58 7.80
CA SER A 7 10.64 12.44 6.35
C SER A 7 9.67 11.46 5.69
N LEU A 8 9.13 10.47 6.42
CA LEU A 8 8.14 9.54 5.86
C LEU A 8 6.77 10.20 5.74
N LYS A 9 6.38 11.04 6.71
CA LYS A 9 5.20 11.90 6.57
C LYS A 9 5.37 12.83 5.38
N ILE A 10 6.49 13.54 5.29
CA ILE A 10 6.70 14.50 4.19
C ILE A 10 6.68 13.84 2.81
N ALA A 11 7.15 12.59 2.71
CA ALA A 11 7.12 11.85 1.45
C ALA A 11 5.68 11.52 1.05
N PHE A 12 4.92 10.84 1.92
CA PHE A 12 3.64 10.23 1.54
C PHE A 12 2.40 11.09 1.85
N ASP A 13 2.50 12.08 2.75
CA ASP A 13 1.45 13.06 3.06
C ASP A 13 1.68 14.30 2.19
N ASP A 14 1.86 14.10 0.89
CA ASP A 14 2.19 15.14 -0.08
C ASP A 14 0.98 15.56 -0.93
N MET A 15 -0.13 14.81 -0.80
CA MET A 15 -1.38 15.13 -1.45
C MET A 15 -2.17 16.15 -0.61
N ASN A 16 -2.77 17.14 -1.28
CA ASN A 16 -3.66 18.12 -0.65
C ASN A 16 -3.12 18.87 0.59
N GLY A 17 -1.80 19.02 0.73
CA GLY A 17 -1.20 19.98 1.66
C GLY A 17 -0.75 19.42 3.02
N ALA A 18 -0.45 18.12 3.10
CA ALA A 18 0.16 17.49 4.27
C ALA A 18 -0.66 17.61 5.57
N ASP A 19 -1.96 17.29 5.47
CA ASP A 19 -2.94 17.53 6.54
C ASP A 19 -2.89 16.50 7.68
N GLY A 20 -2.03 15.48 7.54
CA GLY A 20 -1.81 14.42 8.52
C GLY A 20 -2.80 13.26 8.41
N ASN A 21 -3.73 13.28 7.47
CA ASN A 21 -4.61 12.16 7.18
C ASN A 21 -4.09 11.37 5.99
N ILE A 22 -4.13 10.05 6.09
CA ILE A 22 -3.77 9.21 4.94
C ILE A 22 -5.00 9.06 4.02
N ALA A 23 -4.88 9.50 2.77
CA ALA A 23 -5.84 9.27 1.70
C ALA A 23 -5.75 7.84 1.17
N TRP A 24 -6.53 6.94 1.78
CA TRP A 24 -6.55 5.51 1.44
C TRP A 24 -7.41 5.16 0.23
N VAL A 25 -6.94 4.20 -0.56
CA VAL A 25 -7.79 3.31 -1.36
C VAL A 25 -7.61 1.88 -0.87
N THR A 26 -8.73 1.21 -0.61
CA THR A 26 -8.77 -0.17 -0.13
C THR A 26 -9.25 -1.10 -1.23
N GLY A 27 -8.75 -2.34 -1.26
CA GLY A 27 -9.30 -3.39 -2.12
C GLY A 27 -10.81 -3.57 -1.90
N ASN A 28 -11.51 -4.08 -2.92
CA ASN A 28 -12.96 -4.20 -2.92
C ASN A 28 -13.49 -5.48 -2.25
N SER A 29 -12.67 -6.12 -1.43
CA SER A 29 -12.95 -7.40 -0.78
C SER A 29 -13.09 -8.57 -1.76
N SER A 30 -12.50 -8.48 -2.96
CA SER A 30 -12.40 -9.57 -3.93
C SER A 30 -11.17 -9.44 -4.81
N ASN A 31 -10.34 -10.48 -4.90
CA ASN A 31 -9.16 -10.44 -5.75
C ASN A 31 -9.52 -10.17 -7.22
N GLY A 32 -8.83 -9.21 -7.85
CA GLY A 32 -9.11 -8.79 -9.22
C GLY A 32 -10.09 -7.63 -9.32
N GLY A 33 -10.27 -6.86 -8.23
CA GLY A 33 -11.33 -5.88 -8.09
C GLY A 33 -11.27 -4.70 -9.07
N ASN A 34 -10.10 -4.44 -9.65
CA ASN A 34 -9.82 -3.33 -10.55
C ASN A 34 -10.26 -1.96 -9.97
N THR A 35 -10.11 -1.82 -8.65
CA THR A 35 -10.47 -0.61 -7.92
C THR A 35 -9.61 0.54 -8.40
N THR A 36 -10.23 1.66 -8.80
CA THR A 36 -9.48 2.80 -9.34
C THR A 36 -8.67 3.48 -8.23
N ALA A 37 -7.38 3.69 -8.47
CA ALA A 37 -6.48 4.42 -7.58
C ALA A 37 -5.65 5.42 -8.39
N ASP A 38 -5.85 6.73 -8.17
CA ASP A 38 -5.06 7.78 -8.79
C ASP A 38 -4.08 8.40 -7.79
N LEU A 39 -2.84 7.94 -7.88
CA LEU A 39 -1.70 8.35 -7.06
C LEU A 39 -1.12 9.71 -7.51
N ASN A 40 -1.64 10.33 -8.58
CA ASN A 40 -1.21 11.67 -8.99
C ASN A 40 -1.95 12.79 -8.27
N THR A 41 -3.20 12.53 -7.86
CA THR A 41 -4.12 13.61 -7.42
C THR A 41 -4.99 13.30 -6.21
N THR A 42 -5.19 12.03 -5.84
CA THR A 42 -6.23 11.68 -4.84
C THR A 42 -5.84 10.67 -3.77
N VAL A 43 -4.74 9.94 -3.93
CA VAL A 43 -4.43 8.76 -3.10
C VAL A 43 -2.98 8.82 -2.64
N GLU A 44 -2.78 8.56 -1.36
CA GLU A 44 -1.46 8.51 -0.70
C GLU A 44 -1.09 7.08 -0.28
N ALA A 45 -2.09 6.21 -0.16
CA ALA A 45 -1.86 4.85 0.28
C ALA A 45 -2.85 3.82 -0.26
N LEU A 46 -2.34 2.62 -0.52
CA LEU A 46 -3.11 1.46 -0.95
C LEU A 46 -3.12 0.38 0.14
N TYR A 47 -4.27 -0.24 0.34
CA TYR A 47 -4.47 -1.24 1.38
C TYR A 47 -5.16 -2.51 0.86
N LEU A 48 -4.56 -3.66 1.17
CA LEU A 48 -5.12 -5.00 0.93
C LEU A 48 -5.44 -5.70 2.25
N ALA A 49 -6.68 -6.16 2.39
CA ALA A 49 -7.20 -6.57 3.69
C ALA A 49 -6.72 -7.95 4.15
N GLY A 50 -6.15 -8.78 3.26
CA GLY A 50 -5.77 -10.16 3.60
C GLY A 50 -6.95 -11.11 3.75
N THR A 51 -8.16 -10.64 3.44
CA THR A 51 -9.41 -11.41 3.52
C THR A 51 -10.03 -11.57 2.14
N ASN A 52 -10.94 -12.54 1.98
CA ASN A 52 -11.63 -12.82 0.70
C ASN A 52 -10.70 -13.06 -0.50
N GLY A 53 -9.51 -13.59 -0.25
CA GLY A 53 -8.52 -13.90 -1.28
C GLY A 53 -7.64 -12.72 -1.69
N GLU A 54 -7.76 -11.57 -1.03
CA GLU A 54 -6.81 -10.47 -1.13
C GLU A 54 -5.55 -10.74 -0.31
N GLY A 55 -4.48 -10.05 -0.70
CA GLY A 55 -3.21 -10.03 0.01
C GLY A 55 -2.29 -11.16 -0.44
N VAL A 56 -1.26 -11.44 0.36
CA VAL A 56 -0.25 -12.44 -0.02
C VAL A 56 -0.09 -13.48 1.07
N LEU A 57 0.50 -14.63 0.75
CA LEU A 57 0.87 -15.59 1.79
C LEU A 57 1.92 -14.99 2.73
N ASN A 58 1.95 -15.49 3.96
CA ASN A 58 2.87 -15.03 5.00
C ASN A 58 4.35 -15.02 4.55
N GLY A 59 4.80 -16.05 3.84
CA GLY A 59 6.16 -16.13 3.29
C GLY A 59 6.45 -15.16 2.14
N ASP A 60 5.41 -14.57 1.55
CA ASP A 60 5.49 -13.66 0.40
C ASP A 60 5.44 -12.18 0.81
N LEU A 61 5.17 -11.87 2.08
CA LEU A 61 5.23 -10.50 2.63
C LEU A 61 6.60 -9.82 2.49
N LEU A 62 7.66 -10.59 2.21
CA LEU A 62 9.01 -10.07 1.97
C LEU A 62 9.36 -9.97 0.47
N ARG A 63 8.48 -10.47 -0.41
CA ARG A 63 8.72 -10.58 -1.84
C ARG A 63 8.05 -9.43 -2.57
N ALA A 64 8.80 -8.37 -2.81
CA ALA A 64 8.32 -7.16 -3.47
C ALA A 64 7.58 -7.43 -4.79
N THR A 65 8.09 -8.32 -5.64
CA THR A 65 7.39 -8.70 -6.89
C THR A 65 6.05 -9.36 -6.66
N THR A 66 5.92 -10.23 -5.64
CA THR A 66 4.65 -10.88 -5.31
C THR A 66 3.65 -9.86 -4.78
N VAL A 67 4.11 -8.95 -3.90
CA VAL A 67 3.27 -7.87 -3.37
C VAL A 67 2.81 -6.91 -4.47
N ALA A 68 3.72 -6.48 -5.35
CA ALA A 68 3.39 -5.63 -6.50
C ALA A 68 2.30 -6.27 -7.38
N ASN A 69 2.49 -7.54 -7.75
CA ASN A 69 1.51 -8.27 -8.56
C ASN A 69 0.12 -8.33 -7.91
N GLU A 70 0.05 -8.48 -6.59
CA GLU A 70 -1.23 -8.49 -5.87
C GLU A 70 -1.90 -7.11 -5.89
N PHE A 71 -1.15 -6.03 -5.69
CA PHE A 71 -1.69 -4.68 -5.84
C PHE A 71 -2.17 -4.41 -7.27
N ASN A 72 -1.45 -4.86 -8.29
CA ASN A 72 -1.85 -4.70 -9.68
C ASN A 72 -3.06 -5.55 -10.08
N ALA A 73 -3.24 -6.70 -9.43
CA ALA A 73 -4.45 -7.49 -9.60
C ALA A 73 -5.67 -6.74 -9.02
N GLU A 74 -5.49 -6.07 -7.89
CA GLU A 74 -6.59 -5.41 -7.20
C GLU A 74 -6.92 -4.01 -7.72
N PHE A 75 -5.92 -3.24 -8.14
CA PHE A 75 -6.08 -1.83 -8.44
C PHE A 75 -5.80 -1.48 -9.90
N ASN A 76 -6.63 -0.61 -10.45
CA ASN A 76 -6.34 0.12 -11.69
C ASN A 76 -5.60 1.41 -11.33
N ILE A 77 -4.28 1.37 -11.39
CA ILE A 77 -3.40 2.41 -10.84
C ILE A 77 -3.08 3.45 -11.91
N THR A 78 -3.18 4.73 -11.54
CA THR A 78 -2.67 5.85 -12.33
C THR A 78 -1.58 6.55 -11.53
N ALA A 79 -0.33 6.52 -12.02
CA ALA A 79 0.83 7.15 -11.41
C ALA A 79 1.77 7.68 -12.49
N SER A 80 2.33 8.87 -12.26
CA SER A 80 3.37 9.47 -13.09
C SER A 80 4.74 9.25 -12.44
N SER A 81 5.80 9.30 -13.24
CA SER A 81 7.18 9.22 -12.73
C SER A 81 7.40 10.17 -11.55
N GLY A 82 7.91 9.63 -10.45
CA GLY A 82 8.20 10.36 -9.22
C GLY A 82 7.03 10.50 -8.26
N GLN A 83 5.84 9.97 -8.57
CA GLN A 83 4.78 9.80 -7.57
C GLN A 83 5.12 8.65 -6.62
N ASP A 84 4.74 8.81 -5.36
CA ASP A 84 4.95 7.80 -4.34
C ASP A 84 3.65 7.45 -3.62
N ALA A 85 3.69 6.34 -2.88
CA ALA A 85 2.56 5.91 -2.06
C ALA A 85 3.03 4.95 -0.96
N LEU A 86 2.25 4.87 0.11
CA LEU A 86 2.37 3.83 1.11
C LEU A 86 1.53 2.61 0.73
N LEU A 87 2.14 1.43 0.68
CA LEU A 87 1.45 0.17 0.42
C LEU A 87 1.38 -0.66 1.69
N VAL A 88 0.17 -1.09 2.07
CA VAL A 88 -0.07 -1.96 3.22
C VAL A 88 -0.80 -3.23 2.79
N VAL A 89 -0.21 -4.38 3.10
CA VAL A 89 -0.79 -5.69 2.75
C VAL A 89 -0.82 -6.61 3.95
N ASN A 90 -2.01 -7.02 4.36
CA ASN A 90 -2.16 -8.13 5.31
C ASN A 90 -1.85 -9.46 4.62
N ALA A 91 -1.22 -10.37 5.35
CA ALA A 91 -1.08 -11.74 4.88
C ALA A 91 -2.42 -12.46 4.94
N THR A 92 -2.70 -13.27 3.92
CA THR A 92 -3.96 -14.00 3.83
C THR A 92 -4.11 -14.96 5.02
N ASN A 93 -5.22 -14.82 5.76
CA ASN A 93 -5.56 -15.63 6.93
C ASN A 93 -4.47 -15.67 8.03
N SER A 94 -3.74 -14.56 8.24
CA SER A 94 -2.66 -14.47 9.22
C SER A 94 -2.61 -13.09 9.86
N ASN A 95 -2.25 -13.02 11.14
CA ASN A 95 -2.08 -11.74 11.84
C ASN A 95 -0.70 -11.10 11.57
N ARG A 96 -0.32 -11.01 10.30
CA ARG A 96 0.92 -10.36 9.87
C ARG A 96 0.62 -9.44 8.70
N PHE A 97 1.36 -8.35 8.61
CA PHE A 97 1.26 -7.43 7.48
C PHE A 97 2.61 -6.87 7.11
N ALA A 98 2.74 -6.43 5.86
CA ALA A 98 3.89 -5.71 5.38
C ALA A 98 3.53 -4.27 5.03
N VAL A 99 4.50 -3.39 5.22
CA VAL A 99 4.44 -2.00 4.79
C VAL A 99 5.57 -1.77 3.80
N TYR A 100 5.23 -1.21 2.65
CA TYR A 100 6.15 -0.86 1.57
C TYR A 100 6.02 0.61 1.23
N SER A 101 7.15 1.25 0.91
CA SER A 101 7.13 2.49 0.13
C SER A 101 7.18 2.15 -1.35
N TYR A 102 6.28 2.75 -2.13
CA TYR A 102 6.30 2.72 -3.58
C TYR A 102 6.83 4.07 -4.11
N LEU A 103 7.61 4.02 -5.20
CA LEU A 103 8.02 5.20 -5.97
C LEU A 103 7.98 4.85 -7.45
N GLU A 104 7.08 5.47 -8.20
CA GLU A 104 6.92 5.28 -9.64
C GLU A 104 8.19 5.71 -10.37
N SER A 105 8.82 4.78 -11.06
CA SER A 105 10.10 5.00 -11.74
C SER A 105 9.96 5.18 -13.25
N GLY A 106 8.79 4.88 -13.82
CA GLY A 106 8.48 4.98 -15.23
C GLY A 106 7.26 5.83 -15.54
N ASN A 107 6.62 5.52 -16.66
CA ASN A 107 5.34 6.08 -17.08
C ASN A 107 4.34 4.92 -17.14
N GLY A 108 3.99 4.33 -16.00
CA GLY A 108 3.28 3.05 -15.94
C GLY A 108 2.06 3.04 -15.02
N ALA A 109 1.02 2.32 -15.46
CA ALA A 109 -0.20 2.03 -14.70
C ALA A 109 -0.07 0.80 -13.78
N GLU A 110 1.14 0.23 -13.67
CA GLU A 110 1.40 -1.05 -13.01
C GLU A 110 2.62 -0.93 -12.10
N ILE A 111 2.46 -1.28 -10.81
CA ILE A 111 3.52 -1.29 -9.82
C ILE A 111 4.53 -2.39 -10.13
N GLN A 112 5.82 -2.07 -10.09
CA GLN A 112 6.89 -3.06 -10.24
C GLN A 112 7.52 -3.41 -8.90
N GLY A 113 7.94 -4.66 -8.72
CA GLY A 113 8.66 -5.06 -7.51
C GLY A 113 9.95 -4.28 -7.26
N THR A 114 10.57 -3.71 -8.31
CA THR A 114 11.75 -2.84 -8.22
C THR A 114 11.46 -1.44 -7.69
N GLU A 115 10.19 -1.03 -7.69
CA GLU A 115 9.70 0.26 -7.20
C GLU A 115 9.32 0.20 -5.72
N LEU A 116 9.27 -1.01 -5.15
CA LEU A 116 8.91 -1.22 -3.77
C LEU A 116 10.15 -1.34 -2.89
N ARG A 117 10.16 -0.58 -1.79
CA ARG A 117 11.10 -0.79 -0.67
C ARG A 117 10.31 -1.24 0.55
N LEU A 118 10.73 -2.36 1.13
CA LEU A 118 10.13 -2.85 2.38
C LEU A 118 10.50 -1.89 3.51
N ILE A 119 9.48 -1.34 4.19
CA ILE A 119 9.65 -0.62 5.45
C ILE A 119 9.71 -1.62 6.61
N GLY A 120 8.80 -2.60 6.62
CA GLY A 120 8.81 -3.65 7.63
C GLY A 120 7.71 -4.68 7.46
N VAL A 121 7.91 -5.84 8.09
CA VAL A 121 6.87 -6.85 8.31
C VAL A 121 6.61 -6.94 9.80
N PHE A 122 5.33 -6.89 10.17
CA PHE A 122 4.90 -6.75 11.54
C PHE A 122 3.94 -7.89 11.90
N ASP A 123 4.05 -8.34 13.15
CA ASP A 123 3.07 -9.23 13.76
C ASP A 123 2.04 -8.38 14.52
N SER A 124 0.77 -8.80 14.49
CA SER A 124 -0.35 -8.13 15.14
C SER A 124 -1.27 -9.14 15.83
N ASN A 125 -2.28 -8.66 16.57
CA ASN A 125 -3.27 -9.53 17.22
C ASN A 125 -4.47 -9.87 16.31
N GLY A 126 -4.45 -9.40 15.06
CA GLY A 126 -5.47 -9.56 14.02
C GLY A 126 -5.03 -8.78 12.77
N ASP A 127 -5.80 -8.82 11.69
CA ASP A 127 -5.52 -8.02 10.49
C ASP A 127 -5.39 -6.53 10.85
N VAL A 128 -4.38 -5.85 10.29
CA VAL A 128 -4.25 -4.41 10.48
C VAL A 128 -5.31 -3.71 9.64
N ALA A 129 -6.00 -2.72 10.20
CA ALA A 129 -6.93 -1.87 9.48
C ALA A 129 -6.32 -0.49 9.21
N THR A 130 -6.81 0.22 8.20
CA THR A 130 -6.33 1.57 7.83
C THR A 130 -6.38 2.56 8.99
N SER A 131 -7.35 2.45 9.90
CA SER A 131 -7.48 3.29 11.10
C SER A 131 -6.37 3.09 12.15
N GLN A 132 -5.46 2.14 11.94
CA GLN A 132 -4.33 1.84 12.84
C GLN A 132 -3.00 2.35 12.29
N LEU A 133 -3.02 3.06 11.15
CA LEU A 133 -1.89 3.72 10.52
C LEU A 133 -2.18 5.23 10.44
N ASN A 134 -1.18 6.06 10.74
CA ASN A 134 -1.36 7.51 10.80
C ASN A 134 -0.09 8.29 10.46
N PHE A 135 -0.25 9.53 9.97
CA PHE A 135 0.84 10.51 9.88
C PHE A 135 0.90 11.38 11.15
N ILE A 136 2.10 11.60 11.69
CA ILE A 136 2.33 12.38 12.94
C ILE A 136 3.39 13.48 12.79
#